data_AF-A0A7Z2VZG7-F1
#
_entry.id   AF-A0A7Z2VZG7-F1
#
_cell.length_a   1.000
_cell.length_b   1.000
_cell.length_c   1.000
_cell.angle_alpha   90.00
_cell.angle_beta   90.00
_cell.angle_gamma   90.00
#
_symmetry.space_group_name_H-M   'P 1'
#
loop_
_entity.id
_entity.type
_entity.pdbx_description
1 polymer ?
#
loop_
_entity_poly.entity_id
_entity_poly.type
_entity_poly.pdbx_seq_one_letter_code
_entity_poly.pdbx_strand_id
1 'polypeptide(L)'
;MNWFKRMLLFVVWVSVCSACSKHQGGQVEKIAMKKHRIGRLMLDLPEEFVIDEGASTIIVPKQENPLQSKMRIEVISGHTNVQEFMAAVAERKSKLSKSGTEVENALKMSSVQPGHSILFRIMKVDDVYISELDCLAGEAYIRITANSYHGKFEQAEKSLLHFVSKIVQVDDATGDDFCIGPVCIKGANETESAEFVFRSTSRPDLRVDISVDTYKRDSDDALLTRMASEDSLVKVFDLKHRVLRKGEIMISDMHMQEWLGAAKMGKRDDELEYGFSLETVSSHPDTVKPFIHIEFVSGQYDKGGKKQPNSLNDAQALQMWDKITRSIQPVAK
;
A
#
# COMPACT_ATOMS: atom_id res chain seq x y z
N MET A 1 8.00 11.61 -3.58
CA MET A 1 8.67 12.70 -2.84
C MET A 1 7.76 13.16 -1.70
N ASN A 2 7.65 12.34 -0.63
CA ASN A 2 6.94 12.68 0.62
C ASN A 2 7.28 11.72 1.78
N TRP A 3 8.24 10.80 1.61
CA TRP A 3 8.62 9.81 2.62
C TRP A 3 9.54 10.39 3.73
N PHE A 4 9.99 11.64 3.59
CA PHE A 4 11.07 12.22 4.39
C PHE A 4 10.64 13.06 5.62
N LYS A 5 9.35 13.20 5.93
CA LYS A 5 8.88 14.28 6.84
C LYS A 5 8.10 13.87 8.10
N ARG A 6 8.10 12.62 8.54
CA ARG A 6 7.21 12.19 9.66
C ARG A 6 7.85 11.77 10.98
N MET A 7 9.14 12.02 11.22
CA MET A 7 9.78 11.55 12.45
C MET A 7 10.45 12.67 13.24
N LEU A 8 9.68 13.38 14.08
CA LEU A 8 10.23 14.26 15.13
C LEU A 8 9.16 14.69 16.16
N LEU A 9 9.33 14.32 17.43
CA LEU A 9 9.21 15.21 18.61
C LEU A 9 9.65 14.54 19.94
N PHE A 10 10.14 15.38 20.84
CA PHE A 10 11.12 15.17 21.94
C PHE A 10 10.53 14.81 23.33
N VAL A 11 11.33 14.03 24.10
CA VAL A 11 11.70 13.95 25.56
C VAL A 11 11.00 14.95 26.55
N VAL A 12 10.67 14.71 27.85
CA VAL A 12 11.33 14.07 29.02
C VAL A 12 10.33 13.83 30.19
N TRP A 13 10.35 12.68 30.88
CA TRP A 13 10.44 12.57 32.37
C TRP A 13 10.80 11.15 32.82
N VAL A 14 11.60 11.07 33.88
CA VAL A 14 12.32 9.89 34.40
C VAL A 14 11.55 9.25 35.54
N SER A 15 11.54 7.91 35.63
CA SER A 15 11.72 7.17 36.89
C SER A 15 11.99 5.68 36.68
N VAL A 16 12.84 5.17 37.58
CA VAL A 16 13.51 3.88 37.63
C VAL A 16 12.60 2.80 38.22
N CYS A 17 12.62 1.58 37.69
CA CYS A 17 12.60 0.33 38.49
C CYS A 17 12.95 -0.90 37.63
N SER A 18 14.00 -1.59 38.04
CA SER A 18 14.44 -2.89 37.52
C SER A 18 13.55 -4.01 38.04
N ALA A 19 13.09 -4.90 37.16
CA ALA A 19 12.70 -6.25 37.55
C ALA A 19 13.03 -7.23 36.41
N CYS A 20 14.02 -8.10 36.68
CA CYS A 20 14.41 -9.21 35.84
C CYS A 20 13.30 -10.28 35.82
N SER A 21 12.81 -10.63 34.62
CA SER A 21 11.87 -11.74 34.42
C SER A 21 12.51 -12.85 33.59
N LYS A 22 12.40 -14.08 34.09
CA LYS A 22 12.92 -15.32 33.51
C LYS A 22 12.19 -15.67 32.20
N HIS A 23 12.95 -16.01 31.17
CA HIS A 23 12.43 -16.58 29.92
C HIS A 23 11.77 -17.94 30.19
N GLN A 24 10.44 -18.02 30.02
CA GLN A 24 9.72 -19.27 29.81
C GLN A 24 9.76 -19.62 28.32
N GLY A 25 10.07 -20.88 28.00
CA GLY A 25 10.00 -21.42 26.64
C GLY A 25 8.57 -21.31 26.11
N GLY A 26 8.37 -20.39 25.18
CA GLY A 26 7.07 -20.13 24.56
C GLY A 26 6.67 -21.29 23.65
N GLN A 27 5.48 -21.85 23.90
CA GLN A 27 4.80 -22.66 22.89
C GLN A 27 4.63 -21.84 21.61
N VAL A 28 4.93 -22.46 20.48
CA VAL A 28 4.76 -21.85 19.16
C VAL A 28 3.27 -21.65 18.91
N GLU A 29 2.81 -20.41 18.98
CA GLU A 29 1.42 -20.05 18.72
C GLU A 29 1.04 -20.40 17.28
N LYS A 30 -0.08 -21.10 17.09
CA LYS A 30 -0.58 -21.45 15.76
C LYS A 30 -1.23 -20.19 15.14
N ILE A 31 -0.44 -19.43 14.39
CA ILE A 31 -0.92 -18.29 13.61
C ILE A 31 -1.81 -18.79 12.47
N ALA A 32 -3.11 -18.47 12.49
CA ALA A 32 -4.04 -18.70 11.40
C ALA A 32 -3.76 -17.71 10.27
N MET A 33 -3.74 -18.19 9.02
CA MET A 33 -3.33 -17.41 7.86
C MET A 33 -4.51 -17.31 6.88
N LYS A 34 -4.75 -16.11 6.37
CA LYS A 34 -5.68 -15.81 5.30
C LYS A 34 -4.92 -15.49 4.03
N LYS A 35 -5.42 -16.01 2.91
CA LYS A 35 -4.87 -15.79 1.59
C LYS A 35 -5.43 -14.50 0.97
N HIS A 36 -4.56 -13.67 0.41
CA HIS A 36 -4.87 -12.39 -0.21
C HIS A 36 -4.37 -12.33 -1.66
N ARG A 37 -5.15 -11.69 -2.53
CA ARG A 37 -4.75 -11.28 -3.89
C ARG A 37 -4.25 -9.84 -3.85
N ILE A 38 -2.98 -9.63 -4.20
CA ILE A 38 -2.30 -8.34 -4.13
C ILE A 38 -1.59 -8.09 -5.46
N GLY A 39 -2.11 -7.16 -6.26
CA GLY A 39 -1.71 -7.03 -7.66
C GLY A 39 -1.94 -8.34 -8.40
N ARG A 40 -0.88 -8.89 -9.00
CA ARG A 40 -0.87 -10.21 -9.67
C ARG A 40 -0.26 -11.33 -8.81
N LEU A 41 -0.20 -11.11 -7.49
CA LEU A 41 0.41 -12.03 -6.53
C LEU A 41 -0.63 -12.56 -5.55
N MET A 42 -0.37 -13.78 -5.09
CA MET A 42 -0.97 -14.38 -3.90
C MET A 42 0.00 -14.24 -2.73
N LEU A 43 -0.51 -13.83 -1.58
CA LEU A 43 0.25 -13.75 -0.32
C LEU A 43 -0.67 -14.16 0.83
N ASP A 44 -0.15 -14.92 1.77
CA ASP A 44 -0.84 -15.23 3.02
C ASP A 44 -0.42 -14.24 4.12
N LEU A 45 -1.41 -13.63 4.79
CA LEU A 45 -1.22 -12.79 5.97
C LEU A 45 -1.96 -13.42 7.17
N PRO A 46 -1.54 -13.15 8.42
CA PRO A 46 -2.32 -13.61 9.57
C PRO A 46 -3.75 -13.07 9.52
N GLU A 47 -4.75 -13.89 9.91
CA GLU A 47 -6.18 -13.56 9.77
C GLU A 47 -6.58 -12.24 10.43
N GLU A 48 -5.87 -11.82 11.48
CA GLU A 48 -6.12 -10.57 12.17
C GLU A 48 -5.71 -9.32 11.38
N PHE A 49 -4.95 -9.46 10.28
CA PHE A 49 -4.55 -8.34 9.44
C PHE A 49 -5.67 -7.92 8.51
N VAL A 50 -6.02 -6.65 8.58
CA VAL A 50 -7.00 -6.01 7.69
C VAL A 50 -6.34 -4.83 6.99
N ILE A 51 -6.83 -4.49 5.80
CA ILE A 51 -6.38 -3.30 5.08
C ILE A 51 -6.71 -2.06 5.94
N ASP A 52 -5.69 -1.29 6.31
CA ASP A 52 -5.75 -0.14 7.21
C ASP A 52 -6.25 1.10 6.47
N GLU A 53 -5.62 1.40 5.34
CA GLU A 53 -5.92 2.52 4.45
C GLU A 53 -6.26 1.96 3.07
N GLY A 54 -7.23 2.58 2.39
CA GLY A 54 -7.70 2.15 1.08
C GLY A 54 -6.54 1.88 0.12
N ALA A 55 -6.55 0.72 -0.56
CA ALA A 55 -5.53 0.40 -1.54
C ALA A 55 -5.52 1.48 -2.63
N SER A 56 -4.33 2.02 -2.92
CA SER A 56 -4.13 2.96 -4.02
C SER A 56 -3.26 2.30 -5.08
N THR A 57 -3.67 2.43 -6.33
CA THR A 57 -2.90 1.96 -7.46
C THR A 57 -2.81 3.03 -8.54
N ILE A 58 -1.76 2.92 -9.32
CA ILE A 58 -1.49 3.65 -10.53
C ILE A 58 -1.46 2.62 -11.66
N ILE A 59 -2.28 2.86 -12.68
CA ILE A 59 -2.39 2.00 -13.86
C ILE A 59 -2.18 2.84 -15.10
N VAL A 60 -1.36 2.31 -16.01
CA VAL A 60 -1.28 2.75 -17.41
C VAL A 60 -1.81 1.59 -18.25
N PRO A 61 -3.04 1.68 -18.78
CA PRO A 61 -3.60 0.64 -19.63
C PRO A 61 -2.74 0.44 -20.88
N LYS A 62 -2.62 -0.80 -21.38
CA LYS A 62 -1.92 -1.09 -22.64
C LYS A 62 -2.66 -0.43 -23.82
N GLN A 63 -1.96 0.38 -24.62
CA GLN A 63 -2.60 1.33 -25.56
C GLN A 63 -2.46 0.96 -27.04
N GLU A 64 -3.41 1.48 -27.85
CA GLU A 64 -3.25 1.76 -29.29
C GLU A 64 -2.97 3.27 -29.55
N ASN A 65 -3.22 4.17 -28.59
CA ASN A 65 -3.08 5.63 -28.74
C ASN A 65 -2.30 6.25 -27.56
N PRO A 66 -1.11 6.84 -27.79
CA PRO A 66 -0.12 7.24 -26.77
C PRO A 66 -0.54 8.39 -25.83
N LEU A 67 -1.75 8.93 -25.99
CA LEU A 67 -2.25 10.07 -25.22
C LEU A 67 -3.12 9.66 -24.02
N GLN A 68 -3.28 8.36 -23.73
CA GLN A 68 -4.08 7.93 -22.58
C GLN A 68 -3.34 8.19 -21.27
N SER A 69 -3.99 8.95 -20.39
CA SER A 69 -3.44 9.37 -19.11
C SER A 69 -3.30 8.20 -18.13
N LYS A 70 -2.20 8.21 -17.38
CA LYS A 70 -2.04 7.50 -16.12
C LYS A 70 -3.29 7.67 -15.24
N MET A 71 -3.87 6.56 -14.82
CA MET A 71 -5.03 6.52 -13.95
C MET A 71 -4.58 6.19 -12.54
N ARG A 72 -5.10 6.91 -11.55
CA ARG A 72 -5.00 6.51 -10.15
C ARG A 72 -6.34 5.97 -9.70
N ILE A 73 -6.33 4.81 -9.07
CA ILE A 73 -7.52 4.17 -8.51
C ILE A 73 -7.32 4.06 -7.01
N GLU A 74 -8.34 4.43 -6.26
CA GLU A 74 -8.38 4.38 -4.79
C GLU A 74 -9.62 3.61 -4.37
N VAL A 75 -9.46 2.60 -3.52
CA VAL A 75 -10.58 1.94 -2.86
C VAL A 75 -10.97 2.75 -1.63
N ILE A 76 -12.06 3.49 -1.73
CA ILE A 76 -12.54 4.35 -0.64
C ILE A 76 -13.18 3.51 0.48
N SER A 77 -13.93 2.47 0.10
CA SER A 77 -14.48 1.47 1.02
C SER A 77 -14.68 0.14 0.30
N GLY A 78 -14.42 -0.97 0.99
CA GLY A 78 -14.65 -2.32 0.46
C GLY A 78 -16.04 -2.87 0.67
N HIS A 79 -16.83 -2.25 1.55
CA HIS A 79 -18.22 -2.62 1.84
C HIS A 79 -19.06 -1.36 1.95
N THR A 80 -19.92 -1.12 0.97
CA THR A 80 -20.73 0.08 0.86
C THR A 80 -22.00 -0.24 0.10
N ASN A 81 -23.13 0.16 0.65
CA ASN A 81 -24.41 0.06 -0.07
C ASN A 81 -24.66 1.32 -0.91
N VAL A 82 -25.67 1.26 -1.79
CA VAL A 82 -26.01 2.37 -2.71
C VAL A 82 -26.31 3.67 -1.95
N GLN A 83 -26.97 3.61 -0.79
CA GLN A 83 -27.33 4.80 -0.02
C GLN A 83 -26.09 5.48 0.56
N GLU A 84 -25.20 4.70 1.17
CA GLU A 84 -23.91 5.18 1.72
C GLU A 84 -23.03 5.75 0.62
N PHE A 85 -22.93 5.07 -0.53
CA PHE A 85 -22.21 5.55 -1.70
C PHE A 85 -22.75 6.92 -2.15
N MET A 86 -24.06 7.04 -2.35
CA MET A 86 -24.67 8.30 -2.80
C MET A 86 -24.47 9.43 -1.79
N ALA A 87 -24.53 9.13 -0.48
CA ALA A 87 -24.25 10.11 0.57
C ALA A 87 -22.78 10.57 0.54
N ALA A 88 -21.83 9.64 0.41
CA ALA A 88 -20.40 9.94 0.33
C ALA A 88 -20.07 10.77 -0.92
N VAL A 89 -20.67 10.45 -2.07
CA VAL A 89 -20.46 11.23 -3.31
C VAL A 89 -21.12 12.62 -3.21
N ALA A 90 -22.28 12.74 -2.57
CA ALA A 90 -22.89 14.05 -2.30
C ALA A 90 -22.01 14.92 -1.39
N GLU A 91 -21.42 14.32 -0.35
CA GLU A 91 -20.45 15.00 0.52
C GLU A 91 -19.19 15.41 -0.27
N ARG A 92 -18.66 14.53 -1.11
CA ARG A 92 -17.51 14.81 -1.99
C ARG A 92 -17.81 15.99 -2.93
N LYS A 93 -18.97 15.99 -3.59
CA LYS A 93 -19.42 17.09 -4.45
C LYS A 93 -19.52 18.41 -3.68
N SER A 94 -20.06 18.38 -2.46
CA SER A 94 -20.15 19.55 -1.58
C SER A 94 -18.77 20.09 -1.21
N LYS A 95 -17.82 19.20 -0.86
CA LYS A 95 -16.42 19.58 -0.59
C LYS A 95 -15.76 20.22 -1.82
N LEU A 96 -15.86 19.59 -2.99
CA LEU A 96 -15.30 20.10 -4.24
C LEU A 96 -15.87 21.47 -4.65
N SER A 97 -17.16 21.69 -4.38
CA SER A 97 -17.81 22.97 -4.68
C SER A 97 -17.37 24.10 -3.74
N LYS A 98 -16.87 23.77 -2.54
CA LYS A 98 -16.43 24.74 -1.52
C LYS A 98 -14.92 24.97 -1.50
N SER A 99 -14.13 24.02 -2.00
CA SER A 99 -12.66 24.04 -1.89
C SER A 99 -11.96 24.84 -2.99
N GLY A 100 -12.66 25.16 -4.08
CA GLY A 100 -12.07 25.88 -5.22
C GLY A 100 -12.31 27.38 -5.20
N THR A 101 -11.38 28.14 -5.76
CA THR A 101 -11.66 29.50 -6.26
C THR A 101 -12.18 29.39 -7.70
N GLU A 102 -12.55 30.50 -8.36
CA GLU A 102 -12.94 30.42 -9.78
C GLU A 102 -11.83 29.85 -10.70
N VAL A 103 -10.57 30.01 -10.27
CA VAL A 103 -9.35 29.76 -11.05
C VAL A 103 -8.55 28.53 -10.61
N GLU A 104 -8.79 27.97 -9.42
CA GLU A 104 -8.07 26.81 -8.92
C GLU A 104 -8.96 25.83 -8.16
N ASN A 105 -8.71 24.53 -8.36
CA ASN A 105 -9.44 23.41 -7.75
C ASN A 105 -10.97 23.53 -7.83
N ALA A 106 -11.46 24.12 -8.93
CA ALA A 106 -12.86 24.44 -9.12
C ALA A 106 -13.62 23.26 -9.74
N LEU A 107 -14.72 22.85 -9.12
CA LEU A 107 -15.66 21.92 -9.76
C LEU A 107 -16.32 22.59 -10.98
N LYS A 108 -16.03 22.10 -12.18
CA LYS A 108 -16.61 22.63 -13.43
C LYS A 108 -17.79 21.80 -13.93
N MET A 109 -17.83 20.52 -13.62
CA MET A 109 -18.92 19.61 -14.04
C MET A 109 -19.13 18.49 -13.03
N SER A 110 -20.39 18.08 -12.87
CA SER A 110 -20.81 16.85 -12.21
C SER A 110 -21.90 16.20 -13.05
N SER A 111 -21.73 14.94 -13.42
CA SER A 111 -22.69 14.20 -14.25
C SER A 111 -22.88 12.78 -13.75
N VAL A 112 -24.12 12.30 -13.77
CA VAL A 112 -24.45 10.91 -13.45
C VAL A 112 -24.16 10.05 -14.68
N GLN A 113 -23.53 8.92 -14.44
CA GLN A 113 -23.13 7.93 -15.44
C GLN A 113 -23.87 6.61 -15.18
N PRO A 114 -23.96 5.70 -16.17
CA PRO A 114 -24.55 4.39 -15.97
C PRO A 114 -23.89 3.60 -14.83
N GLY A 115 -24.64 2.69 -14.20
CA GLY A 115 -24.09 1.76 -13.20
C GLY A 115 -23.61 2.41 -11.90
N HIS A 116 -24.42 3.32 -11.32
CA HIS A 116 -24.10 4.01 -10.06
C HIS A 116 -22.72 4.69 -10.09
N SER A 117 -22.43 5.42 -11.15
CA SER A 117 -21.17 6.12 -11.34
C SER A 117 -21.41 7.62 -11.49
N ILE A 118 -20.52 8.46 -10.96
CA ILE A 118 -20.63 9.92 -10.98
C ILE A 118 -19.28 10.48 -11.42
N LEU A 119 -19.31 11.26 -12.51
CA LEU A 119 -18.13 11.88 -13.08
C LEU A 119 -18.05 13.35 -12.66
N PHE A 120 -16.93 13.72 -12.06
CA PHE A 120 -16.55 15.09 -11.74
C PHE A 120 -15.44 15.58 -12.68
N ARG A 121 -15.57 16.82 -13.14
CA ARG A 121 -14.49 17.56 -13.80
C ARG A 121 -14.04 18.68 -12.89
N ILE A 122 -12.79 18.61 -12.48
CA ILE A 122 -12.18 19.55 -11.54
C ILE A 122 -11.07 20.29 -12.29
N MET A 123 -11.19 21.60 -12.42
CA MET A 123 -10.10 22.43 -12.96
C MET A 123 -9.06 22.61 -11.87
N LYS A 124 -7.84 22.12 -12.08
CA LYS A 124 -6.75 22.23 -11.11
C LYS A 124 -6.18 23.65 -11.15
N VAL A 125 -5.77 24.07 -12.34
CA VAL A 125 -5.24 25.40 -12.68
C VAL A 125 -5.29 25.55 -14.21
N ASP A 126 -5.65 26.73 -14.71
CA ASP A 126 -5.70 27.05 -16.14
C ASP A 126 -6.36 25.95 -17.01
N ASP A 127 -5.60 25.35 -17.94
CA ASP A 127 -6.04 24.32 -18.88
C ASP A 127 -5.78 22.88 -18.37
N VAL A 128 -5.45 22.74 -17.09
CA VAL A 128 -5.17 21.46 -16.41
C VAL A 128 -6.39 21.01 -15.62
N TYR A 129 -6.87 19.81 -15.92
CA TYR A 129 -8.06 19.23 -15.30
C TYR A 129 -7.77 17.87 -14.69
N ILE A 130 -8.51 17.56 -13.62
CA ILE A 130 -8.64 16.22 -13.05
C ILE A 130 -10.05 15.76 -13.37
N SER A 131 -10.16 14.65 -14.08
CA SER A 131 -11.40 13.90 -14.24
C SER A 131 -11.45 12.84 -13.15
N GLU A 132 -12.48 12.87 -12.32
CA GLU A 132 -12.67 11.96 -11.17
C GLU A 132 -13.97 11.19 -11.37
N LEU A 133 -13.90 9.87 -11.46
CA LEU A 133 -15.04 8.97 -11.56
C LEU A 133 -15.19 8.23 -10.22
N ASP A 134 -16.24 8.55 -9.47
CA ASP A 134 -16.65 7.79 -8.30
C ASP A 134 -17.67 6.73 -8.75
N CYS A 135 -17.45 5.46 -8.41
CA CYS A 135 -18.34 4.37 -8.80
C CYS A 135 -18.43 3.26 -7.75
N LEU A 136 -19.57 2.54 -7.78
CA LEU A 136 -19.83 1.39 -6.92
C LEU A 136 -19.68 0.09 -7.72
N ALA A 137 -18.61 -0.67 -7.47
CA ALA A 137 -18.34 -1.95 -8.09
C ALA A 137 -18.74 -3.09 -7.12
N GLY A 138 -19.97 -3.59 -7.26
CA GLY A 138 -20.56 -4.50 -6.27
C GLY A 138 -20.77 -3.77 -4.94
N GLU A 139 -20.03 -4.16 -3.90
CA GLU A 139 -20.03 -3.47 -2.60
C GLU A 139 -18.83 -2.52 -2.42
N ALA A 140 -17.92 -2.43 -3.39
CA ALA A 140 -16.73 -1.60 -3.26
C ALA A 140 -16.96 -0.20 -3.84
N TYR A 141 -16.84 0.83 -3.00
CA TYR A 141 -16.76 2.21 -3.46
C TYR A 141 -15.32 2.51 -3.87
N ILE A 142 -15.13 2.79 -5.16
CA ILE A 142 -13.85 3.16 -5.74
C ILE A 142 -13.90 4.54 -6.39
N ARG A 143 -12.73 5.20 -6.39
CA ARG A 143 -12.50 6.46 -7.09
C ARG A 143 -11.39 6.28 -8.11
N ILE A 144 -11.64 6.72 -9.34
CA ILE A 144 -10.67 6.68 -10.44
C ILE A 144 -10.40 8.10 -10.88
N THR A 145 -9.14 8.51 -10.93
CA THR A 145 -8.74 9.86 -11.35
C THR A 145 -7.77 9.81 -12.53
N ALA A 146 -7.93 10.74 -13.45
CA ALA A 146 -7.01 10.97 -14.55
C ALA A 146 -6.76 12.48 -14.73
N ASN A 147 -5.49 12.84 -14.87
CA ASN A 147 -5.11 14.21 -15.23
C ASN A 147 -5.23 14.40 -16.74
N SER A 148 -5.58 15.61 -17.14
CA SER A 148 -5.52 16.07 -18.53
C SER A 148 -4.94 17.47 -18.59
N TYR A 149 -4.26 17.76 -19.69
CA TYR A 149 -3.55 19.01 -19.95
C TYR A 149 -4.08 19.60 -21.26
N HIS A 150 -3.95 20.91 -21.44
CA HIS A 150 -4.36 21.59 -22.67
C HIS A 150 -5.84 21.37 -23.01
N GLY A 151 -6.70 21.31 -21.98
CA GLY A 151 -8.14 21.14 -22.15
C GLY A 151 -8.56 19.76 -22.68
N LYS A 152 -7.66 18.77 -22.77
CA LYS A 152 -7.95 17.43 -23.30
C LYS A 152 -8.72 16.52 -22.31
N PHE A 153 -9.58 17.08 -21.47
CA PHE A 153 -10.32 16.33 -20.46
C PHE A 153 -11.31 15.32 -21.06
N GLU A 154 -11.90 15.60 -22.23
CA GLU A 154 -12.88 14.68 -22.85
C GLU A 154 -12.28 13.31 -23.17
N GLN A 155 -11.01 13.28 -23.60
CA GLN A 155 -10.29 12.04 -23.86
C GLN A 155 -10.01 11.27 -22.56
N ALA A 156 -9.63 11.98 -21.48
CA ALA A 156 -9.44 11.39 -20.17
C ALA A 156 -10.76 10.80 -19.63
N GLU A 157 -11.85 11.55 -19.71
CA GLU A 157 -13.20 11.12 -19.29
C GLU A 157 -13.67 9.88 -20.05
N LYS A 158 -13.53 9.87 -21.39
CA LYS A 158 -13.85 8.69 -22.20
C LYS A 158 -13.02 7.47 -21.80
N SER A 159 -11.74 7.69 -21.48
CA SER A 159 -10.85 6.61 -21.04
C SER A 159 -11.24 6.07 -19.67
N LEU A 160 -11.62 6.93 -18.72
CA LEU A 160 -12.15 6.52 -17.41
C LEU A 160 -13.43 5.69 -17.54
N LEU A 161 -14.39 6.16 -18.35
CA LEU A 161 -15.66 5.46 -18.59
C LEU A 161 -15.48 4.12 -19.31
N HIS A 162 -14.48 4.02 -20.18
CA HIS A 162 -14.12 2.72 -20.76
C HIS A 162 -13.45 1.82 -19.70
N PHE A 163 -12.54 2.39 -18.91
CA PHE A 163 -11.75 1.65 -17.93
C PHE A 163 -12.60 1.04 -16.81
N VAL A 164 -13.63 1.74 -16.31
CA VAL A 164 -14.48 1.22 -15.23
C VAL A 164 -15.15 -0.11 -15.60
N SER A 165 -15.42 -0.35 -16.89
CA SER A 165 -15.98 -1.63 -17.36
C SER A 165 -15.03 -2.84 -17.18
N LYS A 166 -13.74 -2.59 -16.93
CA LYS A 166 -12.74 -3.63 -16.64
C LYS A 166 -12.68 -3.99 -15.16
N ILE A 167 -13.36 -3.24 -14.29
CA ILE A 167 -13.30 -3.46 -12.85
C ILE A 167 -14.34 -4.50 -12.46
N VAL A 168 -13.89 -5.52 -11.72
CA VAL A 168 -14.73 -6.61 -11.20
C VAL A 168 -14.46 -6.85 -9.73
N GLN A 169 -15.37 -7.54 -9.05
CA GLN A 169 -15.12 -7.98 -7.68
C GLN A 169 -14.01 -9.03 -7.64
N VAL A 170 -13.28 -9.09 -6.52
CA VAL A 170 -12.15 -10.03 -6.36
C VAL A 170 -12.55 -11.49 -6.51
N ASP A 171 -13.79 -11.84 -6.16
CA ASP A 171 -14.34 -13.20 -6.30
C ASP A 171 -14.58 -13.60 -7.76
N ASP A 172 -14.79 -12.63 -8.65
CA ASP A 172 -14.97 -12.82 -10.09
C ASP A 172 -13.64 -12.76 -10.86
N ALA A 173 -12.53 -12.49 -10.18
CA ALA A 173 -11.25 -12.25 -10.81
C ALA A 173 -10.58 -13.56 -11.27
N THR A 174 -9.99 -13.49 -12.45
CA THR A 174 -9.23 -14.57 -13.09
C THR A 174 -7.74 -14.47 -12.76
N GLY A 175 -6.93 -15.40 -13.28
CA GLY A 175 -5.50 -15.46 -12.98
C GLY A 175 -4.68 -14.26 -13.46
N ASP A 176 -5.17 -13.57 -14.49
CA ASP A 176 -4.47 -12.47 -15.17
C ASP A 176 -5.00 -11.08 -14.76
N ASP A 177 -5.77 -10.99 -13.68
CA ASP A 177 -6.34 -9.72 -13.25
C ASP A 177 -5.45 -9.06 -12.17
N PHE A 178 -5.37 -7.73 -12.18
CA PHE A 178 -4.61 -6.97 -11.19
C PHE A 178 -5.52 -6.57 -10.02
N CYS A 179 -5.31 -7.14 -8.84
CA CYS A 179 -6.18 -6.96 -7.68
C CYS A 179 -5.73 -5.86 -6.72
N ILE A 180 -6.69 -5.06 -6.25
CA ILE A 180 -6.48 -3.92 -5.35
C ILE A 180 -7.39 -4.01 -4.12
N GLY A 181 -7.39 -5.18 -3.46
CA GLY A 181 -8.28 -5.46 -2.33
C GLY A 181 -9.60 -6.08 -2.79
N PRO A 182 -10.76 -5.42 -2.59
CA PRO A 182 -12.07 -6.02 -2.89
C PRO A 182 -12.41 -6.07 -4.39
N VAL A 183 -11.62 -5.40 -5.24
CA VAL A 183 -11.82 -5.37 -6.69
C VAL A 183 -10.53 -5.71 -7.43
N CYS A 184 -10.67 -6.17 -8.66
CA CYS A 184 -9.57 -6.40 -9.59
C CYS A 184 -9.85 -5.75 -10.95
N ILE A 185 -8.78 -5.51 -11.70
CA ILE A 185 -8.78 -4.86 -12.99
C ILE A 185 -8.47 -5.92 -14.04
N LYS A 186 -9.38 -6.10 -15.00
CA LYS A 186 -9.27 -7.12 -16.01
C LYS A 186 -8.19 -6.85 -17.06
N GLY A 187 -7.45 -7.91 -17.37
CA GLY A 187 -6.51 -7.95 -18.49
C GLY A 187 -5.15 -7.33 -18.20
N ALA A 188 -4.33 -7.22 -19.24
CA ALA A 188 -2.97 -6.71 -19.14
C ALA A 188 -2.93 -5.17 -19.20
N ASN A 189 -2.09 -4.58 -18.35
CA ASN A 189 -1.74 -3.17 -18.38
C ASN A 189 -0.28 -3.00 -18.81
N GLU A 190 0.08 -1.80 -19.26
CA GLU A 190 1.46 -1.47 -19.61
C GLU A 190 2.32 -1.26 -18.36
N THR A 191 1.80 -0.48 -17.41
CA THR A 191 2.40 -0.35 -16.08
C THR A 191 1.36 -0.42 -14.99
N GLU A 192 1.70 -1.09 -13.91
CA GLU A 192 0.92 -1.29 -12.70
C GLU A 192 1.81 -0.99 -11.49
N SER A 193 1.29 -0.21 -10.54
CA SER A 193 1.97 0.13 -9.30
C SER A 193 0.92 0.26 -8.19
N ALA A 194 1.04 -0.49 -7.10
CA ALA A 194 0.07 -0.47 -6.01
C ALA A 194 0.74 -0.54 -4.65
N GLU A 195 0.13 0.13 -3.67
CA GLU A 195 0.54 0.13 -2.27
C GLU A 195 -0.61 -0.35 -1.39
N PHE A 196 -0.28 -1.23 -0.45
CA PHE A 196 -1.22 -1.85 0.48
C PHE A 196 -0.66 -1.74 1.89
N VAL A 197 -1.48 -1.26 2.82
CA VAL A 197 -1.12 -1.18 4.24
C VAL A 197 -2.06 -2.08 5.00
N PHE A 198 -1.53 -3.10 5.66
CA PHE A 198 -2.27 -4.01 6.51
C PHE A 198 -1.90 -3.79 7.97
N ARG A 199 -2.89 -3.76 8.85
CA ARG A 199 -2.69 -3.65 10.29
C ARG A 199 -3.42 -4.78 11.02
N SER A 200 -2.77 -5.32 12.03
CA SER A 200 -3.40 -6.31 12.90
C SER A 200 -4.47 -5.65 13.78
N THR A 201 -5.66 -6.25 13.81
CA THR A 201 -6.79 -5.84 14.65
C THR A 201 -6.63 -6.26 16.12
N SER A 202 -5.89 -7.33 16.38
CA SER A 202 -5.62 -7.84 17.74
C SER A 202 -4.31 -7.34 18.33
N ARG A 203 -3.35 -6.92 17.49
CA ARG A 203 -2.02 -6.42 17.87
C ARG A 203 -1.71 -5.10 17.16
N PRO A 204 -2.18 -3.95 17.67
CA PRO A 204 -2.11 -2.67 16.97
C PRO A 204 -0.68 -2.17 16.67
N ASP A 205 0.32 -2.76 17.33
CA ASP A 205 1.75 -2.52 17.12
C ASP A 205 2.29 -3.13 15.81
N LEU A 206 1.56 -4.09 15.21
CA LEU A 206 1.97 -4.80 14.00
C LEU A 206 1.37 -4.18 12.74
N ARG A 207 2.22 -3.95 11.74
CA ARG A 207 1.83 -3.47 10.41
C ARG A 207 2.67 -4.15 9.33
N VAL A 208 2.04 -4.41 8.20
CA VAL A 208 2.68 -4.93 6.98
C VAL A 208 2.35 -3.97 5.84
N ASP A 209 3.38 -3.40 5.24
CA ASP A 209 3.28 -2.55 4.06
C ASP A 209 3.77 -3.35 2.85
N ILE A 210 2.99 -3.38 1.77
CA ILE A 210 3.32 -4.12 0.55
C ILE A 210 3.19 -3.18 -0.62
N SER A 211 4.25 -3.06 -1.40
CA SER A 211 4.27 -2.33 -2.67
C SER A 211 4.60 -3.29 -3.79
N VAL A 212 3.87 -3.18 -4.90
CA VAL A 212 4.11 -3.93 -6.13
C VAL A 212 4.22 -2.92 -7.27
N ASP A 213 5.28 -3.00 -8.07
CA ASP A 213 5.50 -2.10 -9.20
C ASP A 213 6.07 -2.86 -10.40
N THR A 214 5.57 -2.57 -11.58
CA THR A 214 6.08 -3.11 -12.86
C THR A 214 7.14 -2.21 -13.49
N TYR A 215 7.44 -1.08 -12.84
CA TYR A 215 8.47 -0.14 -13.24
C TYR A 215 9.52 -0.03 -12.13
N LYS A 216 10.80 -0.18 -12.47
CA LYS A 216 11.92 0.14 -11.58
C LYS A 216 12.50 1.49 -11.95
N ARG A 217 12.80 2.33 -10.96
CA ARG A 217 13.59 3.55 -11.22
C ARG A 217 15.05 3.17 -11.40
N ASP A 218 15.70 3.78 -12.40
CA ASP A 218 17.11 3.52 -12.74
C ASP A 218 18.09 3.76 -11.57
N SER A 219 17.68 4.51 -10.55
CA SER A 219 18.51 4.92 -9.41
C SER A 219 18.34 4.07 -8.15
N ASP A 220 17.55 3.00 -8.17
CA ASP A 220 17.25 2.25 -6.96
C ASP A 220 18.33 1.20 -6.69
N ASP A 221 19.29 1.58 -5.83
CA ASP A 221 20.26 0.67 -5.23
C ASP A 221 19.54 -0.52 -4.55
N ALA A 222 20.15 -1.71 -4.65
CA ALA A 222 19.61 -2.91 -4.03
C ALA A 222 19.49 -2.77 -2.49
N LEU A 223 18.51 -3.43 -1.88
CA LEU A 223 18.22 -3.34 -0.44
C LEU A 223 19.47 -3.46 0.43
N LEU A 224 20.26 -4.52 0.23
CA LEU A 224 21.43 -4.78 1.07
C LEU A 224 22.52 -3.72 0.89
N THR A 225 22.66 -3.17 -0.32
CA THR A 225 23.58 -2.05 -0.59
C THR A 225 23.12 -0.79 0.15
N ARG A 226 21.83 -0.46 0.08
CA ARG A 226 21.26 0.70 0.79
C ARG A 226 21.41 0.57 2.29
N MET A 227 21.12 -0.60 2.85
CA MET A 227 21.25 -0.85 4.29
C MET A 227 22.70 -0.89 4.78
N ALA A 228 23.66 -1.15 3.89
CA ALA A 228 25.08 -1.10 4.19
C ALA A 228 25.71 0.30 4.00
N SER A 229 25.03 1.22 3.31
CA SER A 229 25.53 2.56 3.04
C SER A 229 25.72 3.38 4.32
N GLU A 230 26.67 4.32 4.32
CA GLU A 230 26.88 5.28 5.41
C GLU A 230 25.68 6.21 5.60
N ASP A 231 24.92 6.45 4.52
CA ASP A 231 23.70 7.26 4.53
C ASP A 231 22.46 6.50 5.02
N SER A 232 22.61 5.22 5.41
CA SER A 232 21.50 4.48 5.99
C SER A 232 21.04 5.14 7.29
N LEU A 233 19.72 5.32 7.46
CA LEU A 233 19.15 5.98 8.65
C LEU A 233 19.60 5.32 9.95
N VAL A 234 19.83 4.01 9.92
CA VAL A 234 20.36 3.23 11.05
C VAL A 234 21.73 3.75 11.49
N LYS A 235 22.64 4.05 10.56
CA LYS A 235 23.96 4.61 10.85
C LYS A 235 23.90 6.10 11.16
N VAL A 236 23.13 6.86 10.39
CA VAL A 236 22.98 8.32 10.56
C VAL A 236 22.46 8.69 11.95
N PHE A 237 21.55 7.88 12.52
CA PHE A 237 20.96 8.13 13.83
C PHE A 237 21.63 7.36 14.99
N ASP A 238 22.74 6.66 14.75
CA ASP A 238 23.46 5.84 15.73
C ASP A 238 22.50 4.96 16.58
N LEU A 239 21.51 4.36 15.90
CA LEU A 239 20.50 3.58 16.59
C LEU A 239 21.13 2.29 17.10
N LYS A 240 20.87 1.97 18.38
CA LYS A 240 21.20 0.67 18.97
C LYS A 240 20.34 -0.40 18.31
N HIS A 241 20.87 -0.96 17.24
CA HIS A 241 20.22 -1.98 16.43
C HIS A 241 21.03 -3.27 16.42
N ARG A 242 20.35 -4.36 16.09
CA ARG A 242 20.99 -5.62 15.73
C ARG A 242 20.29 -6.20 14.50
N VAL A 243 21.07 -6.83 13.64
CA VAL A 243 20.55 -7.55 12.49
C VAL A 243 20.26 -8.98 12.93
N LEU A 244 19.03 -9.41 12.75
CA LEU A 244 18.58 -10.78 13.01
C LEU A 244 18.89 -11.72 11.85
N ARG A 245 18.66 -11.24 10.63
CA ARG A 245 18.91 -11.98 9.39
C ARG A 245 19.07 -10.99 8.26
N LYS A 246 19.96 -11.26 7.33
CA LYS A 246 20.04 -10.53 6.06
C LYS A 246 20.64 -11.44 5.00
N GLY A 247 20.23 -11.28 3.76
CA GLY A 247 20.78 -12.07 2.67
C GLY A 247 19.88 -12.10 1.44
N GLU A 248 20.34 -12.86 0.47
CA GLU A 248 19.59 -13.15 -0.75
C GLU A 248 18.81 -14.45 -0.60
N ILE A 249 17.63 -14.48 -1.18
CA ILE A 249 16.72 -15.62 -1.14
C ILE A 249 16.03 -15.77 -2.49
N MET A 250 15.54 -16.98 -2.76
CA MET A 250 14.67 -17.26 -3.90
C MET A 250 13.26 -17.55 -3.40
N ILE A 251 12.26 -16.82 -3.90
CA ILE A 251 10.84 -17.09 -3.64
C ILE A 251 10.12 -17.12 -4.98
N SER A 252 9.49 -18.25 -5.32
CA SER A 252 8.71 -18.41 -6.57
C SER A 252 9.46 -17.92 -7.81
N ASP A 253 10.72 -18.36 -7.97
CA ASP A 253 11.63 -17.99 -9.08
C ASP A 253 11.95 -16.49 -9.20
N MET A 254 11.70 -15.72 -8.13
CA MET A 254 12.14 -14.34 -7.98
C MET A 254 13.32 -14.27 -7.03
N HIS A 255 14.39 -13.63 -7.49
CA HIS A 255 15.55 -13.31 -6.65
C HIS A 255 15.20 -12.11 -5.77
N MET A 256 15.36 -12.26 -4.47
CA MET A 256 14.99 -11.24 -3.49
C MET A 256 16.09 -11.04 -2.46
N GLN A 257 16.10 -9.87 -1.83
CA GLN A 257 16.95 -9.54 -0.69
C GLN A 257 16.08 -9.29 0.52
N GLU A 258 16.46 -9.83 1.67
CA GLU A 258 15.83 -9.52 2.95
C GLU A 258 16.83 -8.87 3.92
N TRP A 259 16.34 -7.97 4.75
CA TRP A 259 17.06 -7.38 5.88
C TRP A 259 16.12 -7.28 7.08
N LEU A 260 16.46 -7.95 8.18
CA LEU A 260 15.62 -8.07 9.38
C LEU A 260 16.34 -7.41 10.56
N GLY A 261 15.92 -6.20 10.91
CA GLY A 261 16.48 -5.43 12.01
C GLY A 261 15.60 -5.46 13.25
N ALA A 262 16.25 -5.37 14.40
CA ALA A 262 15.62 -4.99 15.66
C ALA A 262 16.36 -3.78 16.25
N ALA A 263 15.64 -2.75 16.67
CA ALA A 263 16.20 -1.54 17.26
C ALA A 263 15.57 -1.26 18.62
N LYS A 264 16.37 -0.75 19.57
CA LYS A 264 15.84 -0.20 20.82
C LYS A 264 15.62 1.30 20.65
N MET A 265 14.38 1.73 20.66
CA MET A 265 13.97 3.12 20.44
C MET A 265 13.76 3.90 21.75
N GLY A 266 14.53 3.54 22.77
CA GLY A 266 14.64 4.25 24.04
C GLY A 266 15.43 3.47 25.09
N LYS A 267 15.21 3.77 26.38
CA LYS A 267 16.00 3.23 27.50
C LYS A 267 15.44 1.94 28.08
N ARG A 268 14.17 1.61 27.81
CA ARG A 268 13.50 0.44 28.39
C ARG A 268 13.46 -0.72 27.40
N ASP A 269 13.42 -1.95 27.91
CA ASP A 269 13.44 -3.15 27.07
C ASP A 269 12.11 -3.38 26.31
N ASP A 270 11.01 -2.76 26.75
CA ASP A 270 9.71 -2.74 26.05
C ASP A 270 9.67 -1.75 24.87
N GLU A 271 10.74 -0.99 24.65
CA GLU A 271 10.91 -0.05 23.52
C GLU A 271 11.69 -0.71 22.36
N LEU A 272 11.61 -2.04 22.25
CA LEU A 272 12.10 -2.81 21.11
C LEU A 272 11.15 -2.61 19.91
N GLU A 273 11.71 -2.36 18.74
CA GLU A 273 10.99 -2.28 17.48
C GLU A 273 11.64 -3.22 16.47
N TYR A 274 10.81 -3.92 15.67
CA TYR A 274 11.28 -4.68 14.52
C TYR A 274 11.01 -3.88 13.25
N GLY A 275 11.97 -3.91 12.33
CA GLY A 275 11.86 -3.36 10.99
C GLY A 275 12.45 -4.36 10.01
N PHE A 276 11.58 -5.10 9.34
CA PHE A 276 11.94 -6.16 8.41
C PHE A 276 11.57 -5.74 7.00
N SER A 277 12.46 -5.98 6.05
CA SER A 277 12.25 -5.59 4.66
C SER A 277 12.61 -6.74 3.72
N LEU A 278 11.83 -6.88 2.65
CA LEU A 278 12.05 -7.80 1.53
C LEU A 278 11.90 -7.02 0.22
N GLU A 279 12.85 -7.16 -0.70
CA GLU A 279 12.76 -6.55 -2.03
C GLU A 279 13.16 -7.52 -3.15
N THR A 280 12.47 -7.49 -4.29
CA THR A 280 12.97 -8.20 -5.48
C THR A 280 14.18 -7.50 -6.08
N VAL A 281 15.14 -8.30 -6.52
CA VAL A 281 16.33 -7.85 -7.25
C VAL A 281 16.10 -8.09 -8.74
N SER A 282 15.21 -7.31 -9.34
CA SER A 282 15.05 -7.28 -10.80
C SER A 282 15.62 -6.00 -11.38
N SER A 283 16.27 -6.07 -12.53
CA SER A 283 16.65 -4.89 -13.33
C SER A 283 15.53 -4.46 -14.27
N HIS A 284 14.62 -5.37 -14.61
CA HIS A 284 13.49 -5.12 -15.51
C HIS A 284 12.24 -5.78 -14.92
N PRO A 285 11.58 -5.16 -13.93
CA PRO A 285 10.28 -5.63 -13.49
C PRO A 285 9.27 -5.69 -14.63
N ASP A 286 8.33 -6.63 -14.52
CA ASP A 286 7.19 -6.74 -15.41
C ASP A 286 5.97 -7.26 -14.63
N THR A 287 4.87 -7.55 -15.34
CA THR A 287 3.62 -8.05 -14.72
C THR A 287 3.73 -9.46 -14.13
N VAL A 288 4.74 -10.25 -14.50
CA VAL A 288 4.98 -11.61 -14.01
C VAL A 288 5.98 -11.59 -12.85
N LYS A 289 7.05 -10.80 -12.96
CA LYS A 289 8.10 -10.60 -11.95
C LYS A 289 8.20 -9.12 -11.60
N PRO A 290 7.22 -8.57 -10.88
CA PRO A 290 7.24 -7.16 -10.52
C PRO A 290 8.35 -6.87 -9.50
N PHE A 291 8.65 -5.59 -9.37
CA PHE A 291 9.27 -5.07 -8.17
C PHE A 291 8.30 -5.30 -7.02
N ILE A 292 8.76 -5.96 -5.97
CA ILE A 292 7.99 -6.20 -4.75
C ILE A 292 8.80 -5.60 -3.62
N HIS A 293 8.18 -4.78 -2.79
CA HIS A 293 8.71 -4.34 -1.51
C HIS A 293 7.73 -4.75 -0.42
N ILE A 294 8.20 -5.46 0.60
CA ILE A 294 7.41 -5.78 1.79
C ILE A 294 8.14 -5.24 3.00
N GLU A 295 7.46 -4.44 3.80
CA GLU A 295 7.90 -4.00 5.11
C GLU A 295 7.03 -4.65 6.18
N PHE A 296 7.65 -5.22 7.22
CA PHE A 296 6.96 -5.65 8.43
C PHE A 296 7.55 -4.89 9.61
N VAL A 297 6.67 -4.24 10.37
CA VAL A 297 7.04 -3.46 11.55
C VAL A 297 6.28 -3.91 12.79
N SER A 298 6.94 -3.80 13.93
CA SER A 298 6.39 -4.10 15.26
C SER A 298 6.88 -3.08 16.28
N GLY A 299 6.10 -2.84 17.35
CA GLY A 299 6.40 -1.82 18.37
C GLY A 299 6.15 -0.37 17.91
N GLN A 300 5.40 -0.20 16.82
CA GLN A 300 5.14 1.11 16.22
C GLN A 300 3.90 1.81 16.82
N TYR A 301 3.59 2.98 16.27
CA TYR A 301 2.38 3.73 16.58
C TYR A 301 1.13 3.05 15.99
N ASP A 302 0.04 3.07 16.75
CA ASP A 302 -1.28 2.69 16.26
C ASP A 302 -1.86 3.76 15.31
N LYS A 303 -3.06 3.51 14.76
CA LYS A 303 -3.76 4.46 13.88
C LYS A 303 -4.03 5.82 14.56
N GLY A 304 -4.16 5.84 15.89
CA GLY A 304 -4.39 7.04 16.68
C GLY A 304 -3.11 7.83 17.00
N GLY A 305 -1.95 7.38 16.52
CA GLY A 305 -0.66 8.01 16.81
C GLY A 305 -0.16 7.71 18.23
N LYS A 306 -0.65 6.66 18.88
CA LYS A 306 -0.16 6.21 20.18
C LYS A 306 0.86 5.08 20.01
N LYS A 307 2.06 5.25 20.57
CA LYS A 307 3.11 4.22 20.57
C LYS A 307 2.62 2.97 21.31
N GLN A 308 2.78 1.82 20.69
CA GLN A 308 2.43 0.53 21.29
C GLN A 308 3.70 -0.23 21.68
N PRO A 309 3.69 -0.96 22.80
CA PRO A 309 4.80 -1.85 23.13
C PRO A 309 4.87 -2.99 22.12
N ASN A 310 6.07 -3.44 21.80
CA ASN A 310 6.25 -4.56 20.89
C ASN A 310 5.70 -5.87 21.48
N SER A 311 4.83 -6.53 20.72
CA SER A 311 4.11 -7.73 21.14
C SER A 311 4.83 -9.05 20.83
N LEU A 312 5.98 -8.99 20.14
CA LEU A 312 6.68 -10.18 19.64
C LEU A 312 8.09 -10.33 20.24
N ASN A 313 8.51 -11.56 20.51
CA ASN A 313 9.94 -11.86 20.65
C ASN A 313 10.58 -12.17 19.27
N ASP A 314 11.90 -12.31 19.23
CA ASP A 314 12.65 -12.54 17.98
C ASP A 314 12.13 -13.76 17.21
N ALA A 315 11.87 -14.87 17.91
CA ALA A 315 11.43 -16.11 17.28
C ALA A 315 10.02 -15.96 16.69
N GLN A 316 9.12 -15.26 17.39
CA GLN A 316 7.77 -14.99 16.89
C GLN A 316 7.79 -14.03 15.69
N ALA A 317 8.61 -12.98 15.74
CA ALA A 317 8.76 -12.04 14.63
C ALA A 317 9.32 -12.72 13.37
N LEU A 318 10.40 -13.50 13.52
CA LEU A 318 10.99 -14.28 12.42
C LEU A 318 10.02 -15.31 11.85
N GLN A 319 9.28 -16.02 12.72
CA GLN A 319 8.30 -17.00 12.27
C GLN A 319 7.15 -16.34 11.47
N MET A 320 6.63 -15.21 11.95
CA MET A 320 5.57 -14.48 11.25
C MET A 320 6.07 -13.98 9.89
N TRP A 321 7.26 -13.39 9.86
CA TRP A 321 7.92 -12.95 8.63
C TRP A 321 8.10 -14.07 7.61
N ASP A 322 8.59 -15.23 8.05
CA ASP A 322 8.78 -16.39 7.18
C ASP A 322 7.44 -16.90 6.65
N LYS A 323 6.40 -16.99 7.48
CA LYS A 323 5.06 -17.39 7.03
C LYS A 323 4.48 -16.44 5.97
N ILE A 324 4.64 -15.13 6.16
CA ILE A 324 4.18 -14.13 5.21
C ILE A 324 4.99 -14.24 3.93
N THR A 325 6.30 -14.00 3.99
CA THR A 325 7.11 -13.85 2.77
C THR A 325 7.23 -15.13 1.96
N ARG A 326 7.34 -16.31 2.60
CA ARG A 326 7.47 -17.59 1.89
C ARG A 326 6.16 -18.07 1.24
N SER A 327 5.05 -17.37 1.46
CA SER A 327 3.77 -17.65 0.80
C SER A 327 3.59 -16.91 -0.54
N ILE A 328 4.51 -15.98 -0.89
CA ILE A 328 4.41 -15.20 -2.14
C ILE A 328 4.44 -16.11 -3.35
N GLN A 329 3.40 -16.03 -4.17
CA GLN A 329 3.28 -16.80 -5.41
C GLN A 329 2.61 -15.94 -6.50
N PRO A 330 3.04 -16.00 -7.77
CA PRO A 330 2.27 -15.44 -8.87
C PRO A 330 0.86 -16.06 -8.95
N VAL A 331 -0.14 -15.26 -9.32
CA VAL A 331 -1.53 -15.76 -9.54
C VAL A 331 -1.59 -16.55 -10.86
N ALA A 332 -0.91 -16.08 -11.89
CA ALA A 332 -0.83 -16.74 -13.20
C ALA A 332 0.30 -17.77 -13.25
N LYS A 333 0.08 -18.89 -13.96
CA LYS A 333 1.09 -19.89 -14.32
C LYS A 333 1.17 -20.07 -15.83
#